data_AF-A0A933MJH7-F1
#
_entry.id   AF-A0A933MJH7-F1
#
_cell.length_a   1.000
_cell.length_b   1.000
_cell.length_c   1.000
_cell.angle_alpha   90.00
_cell.angle_beta   90.00
_cell.angle_gamma   90.00
#
_symmetry.space_group_name_H-M   'P 1'
#
loop_
_entity.id
_entity.type
_entity.pdbx_description
1 polymer ?
#
loop_
_entity_poly.entity_id
_entity_poly.type
_entity_poly.pdbx_seq_one_letter_code
_entity_poly.pdbx_strand_id
1 'polypeptide(L)'
;MDKIDWAKEHILKIGNETVYDIANVKQLRDRIEPWLTAIFQSEHLSLLAGTGLVIATTKLASTPCQSMGRIEFNTFKEKIEAAADEQAKSFDRGEANVEDDFRAAIELYQGLLISDDTQAAVLRTEIDVNLFNFIKTVLKAERLPIV
;
A
#
# COMPACT_ATOMS: atom_id res chain seq x y z
N MET A 1 -2.73 27.40 -7.55
CA MET A 1 -3.78 26.40 -7.82
C MET A 1 -4.93 27.18 -8.41
N ASP A 2 -5.16 27.08 -9.72
CA ASP A 2 -6.19 27.89 -10.37
C ASP A 2 -7.56 27.53 -9.82
N LYS A 3 -8.29 28.58 -9.41
CA LYS A 3 -9.58 28.46 -8.75
C LYS A 3 -10.61 28.07 -9.80
N ILE A 4 -11.18 26.88 -9.66
CA ILE A 4 -12.19 26.37 -10.59
C ILE A 4 -13.43 27.25 -10.47
N ASP A 5 -13.89 27.76 -11.61
CA ASP A 5 -15.13 28.52 -11.69
C ASP A 5 -16.31 27.54 -11.80
N TRP A 6 -16.91 27.23 -10.65
CA TRP A 6 -18.06 26.31 -10.54
C TRP A 6 -19.37 26.89 -11.05
N ALA A 7 -19.41 28.17 -11.44
CA ALA A 7 -20.61 28.78 -12.02
C ALA A 7 -20.80 28.41 -13.50
N LYS A 8 -19.80 27.81 -14.14
CA LYS A 8 -19.84 27.40 -15.54
C LYS A 8 -20.35 25.98 -15.72
N GLU A 9 -20.99 25.72 -16.86
CA GLU A 9 -21.46 24.38 -17.22
C GLU A 9 -20.37 23.62 -18.01
N HIS A 10 -20.45 22.29 -18.02
CA HIS A 10 -19.54 21.42 -18.78
C HIS A 10 -18.03 21.67 -18.50
N ILE A 11 -17.65 21.57 -17.23
CA ILE A 11 -16.26 21.76 -16.78
C ILE A 11 -15.44 20.48 -17.03
N LEU A 12 -14.35 20.59 -17.78
CA LEU A 12 -13.35 19.53 -17.96
C LEU A 12 -12.04 19.95 -17.30
N LYS A 13 -11.59 19.20 -16.29
CA LYS A 13 -10.28 19.39 -15.64
C LYS A 13 -9.41 18.17 -15.89
N ILE A 14 -8.29 18.35 -16.59
CA ILE A 14 -7.31 17.30 -16.90
C ILE A 14 -5.94 17.80 -16.45
N GLY A 15 -5.36 17.17 -15.42
CA GLY A 15 -4.08 17.61 -14.85
C GLY A 15 -4.12 19.08 -14.41
N ASN A 16 -3.28 19.91 -15.03
CA ASN A 16 -3.22 21.35 -14.78
C ASN A 16 -4.13 22.17 -15.70
N GLU A 17 -4.78 21.55 -16.69
CA GLU A 17 -5.66 22.24 -17.63
C GLU A 17 -7.11 22.23 -17.13
N THR A 18 -7.80 23.36 -17.27
CA THR A 18 -9.24 23.47 -17.01
C THR A 18 -9.89 24.14 -18.21
N VAL A 19 -10.89 23.47 -18.77
CA VAL A 19 -11.63 23.90 -19.96
C VAL A 19 -13.11 23.97 -19.59
N TYR A 20 -13.79 25.01 -20.04
CA TYR A 20 -15.19 25.29 -19.72
C TYR A 20 -16.04 25.33 -21.00
N ASP A 21 -17.36 25.20 -20.84
CA ASP A 21 -18.36 25.50 -21.87
C ASP A 21 -18.15 24.70 -23.18
N ILE A 22 -17.77 23.42 -23.07
CA ILE A 22 -17.49 22.58 -24.24
C ILE A 22 -18.81 22.04 -24.81
N ALA A 23 -19.36 22.72 -25.81
CA ALA A 23 -20.62 22.35 -26.45
C ALA A 23 -20.52 21.11 -27.37
N ASN A 24 -19.32 20.70 -27.77
CA ASN A 24 -19.12 19.62 -28.75
C ASN A 24 -18.61 18.33 -28.09
N VAL A 25 -19.49 17.33 -28.00
CA VAL A 25 -19.21 16.00 -27.45
C VAL A 25 -18.02 15.31 -28.12
N LYS A 26 -17.81 15.53 -29.43
CA LYS A 26 -16.66 14.93 -30.15
C LYS A 26 -15.33 15.49 -29.64
N GLN A 27 -15.25 16.80 -29.41
CA GLN A 27 -14.04 17.45 -28.89
C GLN A 27 -13.74 17.05 -27.43
N LEU A 28 -14.78 16.80 -26.63
CA LEU A 28 -14.63 16.21 -25.29
C LEU A 28 -14.05 14.81 -25.37
N ARG A 29 -14.63 13.97 -26.24
CA ARG A 29 -14.22 12.57 -26.39
C ARG A 29 -12.77 12.43 -26.85
N ASP A 30 -12.35 13.23 -27.84
CA ASP A 30 -10.98 13.24 -28.37
C ASP A 30 -9.92 13.65 -27.32
N ARG A 31 -10.34 14.26 -26.19
CA ARG A 31 -9.46 14.62 -25.05
C ARG A 31 -9.57 13.67 -23.87
N ILE A 32 -10.79 13.26 -23.51
CA ILE A 32 -11.06 12.40 -22.36
C ILE A 32 -10.60 10.97 -22.63
N GLU A 33 -10.84 10.41 -23.82
CA GLU A 33 -10.48 9.03 -24.13
C GLU A 33 -8.97 8.79 -24.07
N PRO A 34 -8.10 9.61 -24.70
CA PRO A 34 -6.65 9.42 -24.57
C PRO A 34 -6.15 9.59 -23.13
N TRP A 35 -6.71 10.54 -22.38
CA TRP A 35 -6.31 10.77 -20.99
C TRP A 35 -6.71 9.60 -20.08
N LEU A 36 -7.95 9.11 -20.18
CA LEU A 36 -8.39 7.91 -19.46
C LEU A 36 -7.56 6.70 -19.86
N THR A 37 -7.31 6.52 -21.15
CA THR A 37 -6.48 5.41 -21.65
C THR A 37 -5.07 5.46 -21.08
N ALA A 38 -4.45 6.64 -21.05
CA ALA A 38 -3.12 6.84 -20.47
C ALA A 38 -3.12 6.54 -18.96
N ILE A 39 -4.15 6.97 -18.22
CA ILE A 39 -4.31 6.63 -16.80
C ILE A 39 -4.39 5.12 -16.63
N PHE A 40 -5.31 4.46 -17.32
CA PHE A 40 -5.47 3.01 -17.20
C PHE A 40 -4.19 2.26 -17.59
N GLN A 41 -3.47 2.70 -18.62
CA GLN A 41 -2.18 2.10 -18.98
C GLN A 41 -1.11 2.31 -17.89
N SER A 42 -1.04 3.50 -17.29
CA SER A 42 -0.11 3.78 -16.19
C SER A 42 -0.45 3.01 -14.91
N GLU A 43 -1.72 2.79 -14.64
CA GLU A 43 -2.23 1.97 -13.55
C GLU A 43 -1.95 0.48 -13.80
N HIS A 44 -2.14 -0.01 -15.03
CA HIS A 44 -1.78 -1.38 -15.40
C HIS A 44 -0.28 -1.63 -15.26
N LEU A 45 0.56 -0.66 -15.66
CA LEU A 45 2.01 -0.76 -15.46
C LEU A 45 2.37 -0.73 -13.98
N SER A 46 1.76 0.17 -13.20
CA SER A 46 2.01 0.28 -11.75
C SER A 46 1.55 -0.96 -11.00
N LEU A 47 0.42 -1.55 -11.38
CA LEU A 47 -0.10 -2.80 -10.84
C LEU A 47 0.79 -3.99 -11.22
N LEU A 48 1.23 -4.06 -12.48
CA LEU A 48 2.06 -5.15 -13.00
C LEU A 48 3.49 -5.09 -12.44
N ALA A 49 4.06 -3.90 -12.37
CA ALA A 49 5.40 -3.67 -11.83
C ALA A 49 5.42 -3.74 -10.30
N GLY A 50 4.35 -3.26 -9.65
CA GLY A 50 4.19 -3.22 -8.20
C GLY A 50 5.44 -2.71 -7.48
N THR A 51 5.78 -3.38 -6.38
CA THR A 51 7.07 -3.18 -5.69
C THR A 51 8.24 -3.88 -6.38
N GLY A 52 8.00 -4.63 -7.46
CA GLY A 52 9.01 -5.43 -8.17
C GLY A 52 10.15 -4.59 -8.75
N LEU A 53 9.87 -3.39 -9.27
CA LEU A 53 10.92 -2.48 -9.76
C LEU A 53 11.82 -2.00 -8.62
N VAL A 54 11.24 -1.58 -7.49
CA VAL A 54 11.99 -1.13 -6.31
C VAL A 54 12.81 -2.29 -5.73
N ILE A 55 12.25 -3.49 -5.67
CA ILE A 55 12.95 -4.70 -5.22
C ILE A 55 14.11 -5.05 -6.16
N ALA A 56 13.92 -4.95 -7.47
CA ALA A 56 14.98 -5.25 -8.45
C ALA A 56 16.13 -4.24 -8.36
N THR A 57 15.84 -2.94 -8.28
CA THR A 57 16.88 -1.90 -8.18
C THR A 57 17.64 -1.97 -6.86
N THR A 58 16.94 -2.16 -5.74
CA THR A 58 17.57 -2.36 -4.43
C THR A 58 18.42 -3.63 -4.38
N LYS A 59 17.98 -4.71 -5.04
CA LYS A 59 18.78 -5.94 -5.18
C LYS A 59 20.06 -5.71 -5.97
N LEU A 60 19.99 -4.96 -7.09
CA LEU A 60 21.18 -4.55 -7.85
C LEU A 60 22.11 -3.66 -7.02
N ALA A 61 21.56 -2.74 -6.24
CA ALA A 61 22.30 -1.86 -5.34
C ALA A 61 22.74 -2.54 -4.03
N SER A 62 22.50 -3.85 -3.85
CA SER A 62 22.81 -4.60 -2.63
C SER A 62 22.30 -3.93 -1.34
N THR A 63 21.16 -3.25 -1.42
CA THR A 63 20.57 -2.50 -0.31
C THR A 63 19.31 -3.22 0.19
N PRO A 64 19.05 -3.24 1.51
CA PRO A 64 17.82 -3.83 2.04
C PRO A 64 16.59 -3.12 1.49
N CYS A 65 15.63 -3.90 1.00
CA CYS A 65 14.30 -3.44 0.63
C CYS A 65 13.26 -4.21 1.44
N GLN A 66 12.27 -3.49 1.94
CA GLN A 66 11.14 -4.13 2.57
C GLN A 66 10.29 -4.78 1.47
N SER A 67 10.10 -6.08 1.57
CA SER A 67 9.16 -6.84 0.74
C SER A 67 7.95 -7.25 1.60
N MET A 68 7.06 -8.05 1.03
CA MET A 68 5.90 -8.62 1.71
C MET A 68 6.23 -9.88 2.52
N GLY A 69 7.51 -10.19 2.74
CA GLY A 69 7.92 -11.35 3.53
C GLY A 69 7.47 -11.25 4.99
N ARG A 70 7.34 -12.41 5.64
CA ARG A 70 6.91 -12.57 7.04
C ARG A 70 7.71 -11.70 8.00
N ILE A 71 7.07 -11.29 9.09
CA ILE A 71 7.72 -10.63 10.22
C ILE A 71 7.60 -11.53 11.46
N GLU A 72 8.69 -11.66 12.21
CA GLU A 72 8.68 -12.48 13.42
C GLU A 72 8.26 -11.64 14.63
N PHE A 73 7.33 -12.19 15.41
CA PHE A 73 6.99 -11.72 16.75
C PHE A 73 7.68 -12.61 17.78
N ASN A 74 8.09 -12.03 18.91
CA ASN A 74 8.58 -12.76 20.07
C ASN A 74 7.41 -13.13 20.99
N THR A 75 6.49 -12.18 21.20
CA THR A 75 5.31 -12.38 22.05
C THR A 75 4.26 -13.16 21.26
N PHE A 76 3.82 -14.30 21.81
CA PHE A 76 2.80 -15.17 21.18
C PHE A 76 3.15 -15.64 19.74
N LYS A 77 4.44 -15.75 19.41
CA LYS A 77 4.95 -16.14 18.08
C LYS A 77 4.13 -17.23 17.40
N GLU A 78 4.07 -18.39 18.03
CA GLU A 78 3.41 -19.59 17.47
C GLU A 78 1.92 -19.36 17.18
N LYS A 79 1.22 -18.59 18.04
CA LYS A 79 -0.20 -18.29 17.85
C LYS A 79 -0.43 -17.34 16.69
N ILE A 80 0.41 -16.32 16.57
CA ILE A 80 0.35 -15.33 15.49
C ILE A 80 0.66 -16.01 14.16
N GLU A 81 1.74 -16.79 14.09
CA GLU A 81 2.14 -17.51 12.89
C GLU A 81 1.06 -18.50 12.43
N ALA A 82 0.50 -19.29 13.37
CA ALA A 82 -0.57 -20.23 13.04
C ALA A 82 -1.83 -19.53 12.52
N ALA A 83 -2.25 -18.43 13.16
CA ALA A 83 -3.41 -17.66 12.72
C ALA A 83 -3.18 -17.00 11.35
N ALA A 84 -2.00 -16.44 11.12
CA ALA A 84 -1.63 -15.85 9.84
C ALA A 84 -1.61 -16.90 8.71
N ASP A 85 -1.07 -18.10 8.98
CA ASP A 85 -1.06 -19.21 8.02
C ASP A 85 -2.46 -19.73 7.71
N GLU A 86 -3.33 -19.82 8.72
CA GLU A 86 -4.72 -20.23 8.54
C GLU A 86 -5.49 -19.20 7.70
N GLN A 87 -5.31 -17.90 7.97
CA GLN A 87 -5.91 -16.84 7.17
C GLN A 87 -5.44 -16.90 5.72
N ALA A 88 -4.14 -17.00 5.48
CA ALA A 88 -3.59 -17.07 4.12
C ALA A 88 -4.10 -18.28 3.33
N LYS A 89 -4.28 -19.43 4.00
CA LYS A 89 -4.92 -20.62 3.42
C LYS A 89 -6.41 -20.38 3.13
N SER A 90 -7.14 -19.74 4.04
CA SER A 90 -8.57 -19.46 3.88
C SER A 90 -8.88 -18.53 2.70
N PHE A 91 -7.92 -17.68 2.31
CA PHE A 91 -8.02 -16.80 1.15
C PHE A 91 -7.46 -17.42 -0.14
N ASP A 92 -7.11 -18.72 -0.14
CA ASP A 92 -6.45 -19.41 -1.26
C ASP A 92 -5.18 -18.70 -1.76
N ARG A 93 -4.55 -17.85 -0.93
CA ARG A 93 -3.34 -17.10 -1.28
C ARG A 93 -2.07 -17.95 -1.13
N GLY A 94 -2.12 -18.99 -0.28
CA GLY A 94 -1.00 -19.88 -0.02
C GLY A 94 -0.21 -19.43 1.21
N GLU A 95 1.02 -18.97 1.02
CA GLU A 95 1.89 -18.54 2.12
C GLU A 95 1.43 -17.22 2.71
N ALA A 96 1.51 -17.13 4.03
CA ALA A 96 1.21 -15.90 4.76
C ALA A 96 2.30 -14.85 4.57
N ASN A 97 1.90 -13.59 4.66
CA ASN A 97 2.75 -12.44 4.43
C ASN A 97 2.74 -11.50 5.66
N VAL A 98 3.53 -10.43 5.59
CA VAL A 98 3.61 -9.42 6.66
C VAL A 98 2.25 -8.85 7.09
N GLU A 99 1.29 -8.75 6.17
CA GLU A 99 -0.05 -8.23 6.46
C GLU A 99 -0.84 -9.21 7.33
N ASP A 100 -0.72 -10.51 7.07
CA ASP A 100 -1.37 -11.53 7.89
C ASP A 100 -0.80 -11.58 9.29
N ASP A 101 0.53 -11.46 9.41
CA ASP A 101 1.20 -11.42 10.71
C ASP A 101 0.72 -10.21 11.53
N PHE A 102 0.66 -9.02 10.92
CA PHE A 102 0.13 -7.84 11.59
C PHE A 102 -1.36 -7.96 11.91
N ARG A 103 -2.16 -8.54 11.01
CA ARG A 103 -3.59 -8.74 11.24
C ARG A 103 -3.83 -9.67 12.44
N ALA A 104 -3.17 -10.83 12.45
CA ALA A 104 -3.23 -11.79 13.55
C ALA A 104 -2.74 -11.18 14.87
N ALA A 105 -1.63 -10.43 14.85
CA ALA A 105 -1.10 -9.76 16.04
C ALA A 105 -2.08 -8.69 16.59
N ILE A 106 -2.69 -7.89 15.73
CA ILE A 106 -3.66 -6.85 16.12
C ILE A 106 -4.94 -7.48 16.67
N GLU A 107 -5.46 -8.54 16.03
CA GLU A 107 -6.63 -9.28 16.51
C GLU A 107 -6.36 -9.90 17.89
N LEU A 108 -5.19 -10.54 18.06
CA LEU A 108 -4.78 -11.07 19.36
C LEU A 108 -4.65 -9.97 20.42
N TYR A 109 -4.06 -8.83 20.08
CA TYR A 109 -3.98 -7.67 20.98
C TYR A 109 -5.36 -7.21 21.45
N GLN A 110 -6.34 -7.12 20.56
CA GLN A 110 -7.72 -6.77 20.94
C GLN A 110 -8.32 -7.83 21.87
N GLY A 111 -8.10 -9.13 21.61
CA GLY A 111 -8.55 -10.21 22.49
C GLY A 111 -7.94 -10.13 23.90
N LEU A 112 -6.66 -9.80 24.00
CA LEU A 112 -5.96 -9.63 25.27
C LEU A 112 -6.46 -8.40 26.06
N LEU A 113 -6.75 -7.29 25.37
CA LEU A 113 -7.35 -6.12 26.00
C LEU A 113 -8.72 -6.44 26.63
N ILE A 114 -9.57 -7.18 25.92
CA ILE A 114 -10.89 -7.58 26.42
C ILE A 114 -10.75 -8.53 27.62
N SER A 115 -9.66 -9.28 27.69
CA SER A 115 -9.39 -10.25 28.75
C SER A 115 -8.64 -9.66 29.95
N ASP A 116 -8.36 -8.34 29.95
CA ASP A 116 -7.52 -7.66 30.95
C ASP A 116 -6.13 -8.32 31.14
N ASP A 117 -5.56 -8.90 30.08
CA ASP A 117 -4.24 -9.56 30.13
C ASP A 117 -3.12 -8.51 30.07
N THR A 118 -2.20 -8.58 31.03
CA THR A 118 -1.06 -7.64 31.13
C THR A 118 -0.09 -7.73 29.96
N GLN A 119 -0.06 -8.86 29.23
CA GLN A 119 0.75 -9.05 28.03
C GLN A 119 0.24 -8.23 26.84
N ALA A 120 -0.97 -7.67 26.89
CA ALA A 120 -1.48 -6.78 25.84
C ALA A 120 -0.56 -5.58 25.61
N ALA A 121 0.00 -4.99 26.68
CA ALA A 121 0.92 -3.86 26.58
C ALA A 121 2.26 -4.26 25.92
N VAL A 122 2.73 -5.47 26.19
CA VAL A 122 3.96 -6.02 25.60
C VAL A 122 3.77 -6.24 24.11
N LEU A 123 2.69 -6.92 23.72
CA LEU A 123 2.35 -7.17 22.32
C LEU A 123 2.12 -5.85 21.56
N ARG A 124 1.46 -4.86 22.18
CA ARG A 124 1.26 -3.54 21.59
C ARG A 124 2.58 -2.85 21.24
N THR A 125 3.51 -2.86 22.19
CA THR A 125 4.84 -2.26 22.01
C THR A 125 5.60 -2.96 20.88
N GLU A 126 5.51 -4.29 20.83
CA GLU A 126 6.15 -5.07 19.78
C GLU A 126 5.55 -4.78 18.39
N ILE A 127 4.22 -4.70 18.26
CA ILE A 127 3.55 -4.29 17.03
C ILE A 127 4.06 -2.92 16.56
N ASP A 128 4.14 -1.94 17.46
CA ASP A 128 4.60 -0.59 17.13
C ASP A 128 6.06 -0.57 16.66
N VAL A 129 6.95 -1.31 17.34
CA VAL A 129 8.37 -1.42 16.95
C VAL A 129 8.49 -2.08 15.58
N ASN A 130 7.78 -3.18 15.35
CA ASN A 130 7.79 -3.91 14.09
C ASN A 130 7.27 -3.06 12.93
N LEU A 131 6.14 -2.35 13.13
CA LEU A 131 5.58 -1.46 12.12
C LEU A 131 6.50 -0.26 11.83
N PHE A 132 7.10 0.32 12.87
CA PHE A 132 8.04 1.42 12.70
C PHE A 132 9.30 1.00 11.94
N ASN A 133 9.83 -0.18 12.22
CA ASN A 133 10.97 -0.75 11.49
C ASN A 133 10.61 -1.04 10.03
N PHE A 134 9.42 -1.59 9.78
CA PHE A 134 8.89 -1.80 8.42
C PHE A 134 8.88 -0.49 7.62
N ILE A 135 8.25 0.56 8.16
CA ILE A 135 8.16 1.88 7.52
C ILE A 135 9.56 2.49 7.28
N LYS A 136 10.46 2.37 8.26
CA LYS A 136 11.85 2.84 8.10
C LYS A 136 12.57 2.16 6.96
N THR A 137 12.37 0.86 6.76
CA THR A 137 13.01 0.12 5.66
C THR A 137 12.44 0.54 4.31
N VAL A 138 11.11 0.77 4.21
CA VAL A 138 10.48 1.33 3.01
C VAL A 138 11.07 2.70 2.66
N LEU A 139 11.13 3.62 3.64
CA LEU A 139 11.66 4.97 3.43
C LEU A 139 13.15 4.99 3.03
N LYS A 140 13.94 4.03 3.53
CA LYS A 140 15.34 3.88 3.12
C LYS A 140 15.46 3.47 1.65
N ALA A 141 14.59 2.58 1.19
CA ALA A 141 14.58 2.14 -0.20
C ALA A 141 14.20 3.29 -1.16
N GLU A 142 13.28 4.17 -0.76
CA GLU A 142 12.86 5.32 -1.60
C GLU A 142 13.91 6.43 -1.70
N ARG A 143 14.81 6.54 -0.71
CA ARG A 143 15.85 7.57 -0.67
C ARG A 143 17.15 7.15 -1.35
N LEU A 144 17.19 5.98 -1.98
CA LEU A 144 18.37 5.51 -2.70
C LEU A 144 18.71 6.47 -3.85
N PRO A 145 19.91 7.07 -3.87
CA PRO A 145 20.37 7.81 -5.02
C PRO A 145 20.56 6.82 -6.17
N ILE A 146 19.89 7.09 -7.29
CA ILE A 146 20.13 6.40 -8.55
C ILE A 146 21.50 6.89 -9.02
N VAL A 147 22.51 5.99 -9.04
CA VAL A 147 23.85 6.27 -9.56
C VAL A 147 23.87 6.06 -11.07
#